data_AF-A0A960K429-F1
#
_entry.id   AF-A0A960K429-F1
#
_cell.length_a   1.000
_cell.length_b   1.000
_cell.length_c   1.000
_cell.angle_alpha   90.00
_cell.angle_beta   90.00
_cell.angle_gamma   90.00
#
_symmetry.space_group_name_H-M   'P 1'
#
loop_
_entity.id
_entity.type
_entity.pdbx_description
1 polymer ?
#
loop_
_entity_poly.entity_id
_entity_poly.type
_entity_poly.pdbx_seq_one_letter_code
_entity_poly.pdbx_strand_id
1 'polypeptide(L)'
;MHLPVKAPEGSSSRRFALAGCETSGIRWLFVLLLLGSTLGAFGQERPALAGRSLADALAVLEAQGLRLVYTDELVRPEMVVVREPSRRDLRGALLEILQPHGLGVLDGPGGTLIVVAEVQPLAAGRVRGRVRWRNSESVVAGAEVLLEPGEVLHRTDSDGLFSFDGLAPGAYRLSVSSSRGGIGTFVPQTVEVELAAGSTVDLVVEVVAVPISSERIDVFSLGGKAPGDELAVVSLGRDETESLPTLGQDVFRNLSLLPGATGAELSARPQIRGGREDEVLVRLDGLEILEAYHLKDFGSALSIVPGTVVAQVRLLSGGFPVEFGERMSGVLDLSSGIPESRHGTTLGLGIFQASASHSREIAGGQGQFLGI
;
A
#
# COMPACT_ATOMS: atom_id res chain seq x y z
N MET A 1 55.87 41.89 10.04
CA MET A 1 55.30 41.47 11.34
C MET A 1 55.33 39.93 11.35
N HIS A 2 56.51 39.36 11.54
CA HIS A 2 56.93 38.62 12.75
C HIS A 2 56.14 37.33 13.02
N LEU A 3 56.56 36.31 12.26
CA LEU A 3 56.92 34.92 12.59
C LEU A 3 56.20 34.10 13.70
N PRO A 4 56.09 32.77 13.48
CA PRO A 4 55.64 31.74 14.42
C PRO A 4 56.79 31.19 15.30
N VAL A 5 56.42 30.44 16.35
CA VAL A 5 57.32 29.66 17.24
C VAL A 5 57.05 28.17 16.97
N LYS A 6 57.92 27.38 16.33
CA LYS A 6 59.21 26.74 16.70
C LYS A 6 59.11 25.56 17.72
N ALA A 7 59.51 24.38 17.22
CA ALA A 7 59.72 23.08 17.88
C ALA A 7 61.01 23.03 18.75
N PRO A 8 61.48 21.88 19.31
CA PRO A 8 62.26 20.88 18.53
C PRO A 8 62.19 19.39 19.03
N GLU A 9 62.44 18.40 18.15
CA GLU A 9 63.59 17.44 18.09
C GLU A 9 63.54 16.24 19.08
N GLY A 10 64.02 15.04 18.78
CA GLY A 10 64.89 14.54 17.70
C GLY A 10 64.59 13.07 17.34
N SER A 11 65.01 12.57 16.17
CA SER A 11 66.35 12.05 15.83
C SER A 11 66.25 10.53 15.62
N SER A 12 66.21 10.06 14.36
CA SER A 12 67.35 9.41 13.66
C SER A 12 67.65 8.00 14.20
N SER A 13 67.82 6.91 13.44
CA SER A 13 68.34 6.65 12.08
C SER A 13 67.99 5.18 11.76
N ARG A 14 67.68 4.77 10.52
CA ARG A 14 68.60 4.13 9.54
C ARG A 14 69.51 3.05 10.19
N ARG A 15 69.75 1.85 9.68
CA ARG A 15 69.58 1.20 8.36
C ARG A 15 70.23 -0.20 8.50
N PHE A 16 69.80 -1.16 7.68
CA PHE A 16 70.58 -2.29 7.10
C PHE A 16 71.10 -3.37 8.09
N ALA A 17 70.75 -4.65 7.99
CA ALA A 17 70.80 -5.63 6.89
C ALA A 17 71.91 -6.65 7.15
N LEU A 18 71.63 -7.90 6.73
CA LEU A 18 72.52 -9.06 6.54
C LEU A 18 72.78 -9.87 7.82
N ALA A 19 72.26 -11.09 7.93
CA ALA A 19 72.56 -12.32 7.17
C ALA A 19 73.76 -13.09 7.73
N GLY A 20 73.62 -14.41 7.77
CA GLY A 20 74.64 -15.38 8.18
C GLY A 20 74.18 -16.13 9.44
N CYS A 21 73.83 -17.42 9.33
CA CYS A 21 74.78 -18.54 9.48
C CYS A 21 75.46 -18.47 10.87
N GLU A 22 75.45 -19.48 11.71
CA GLU A 22 75.44 -20.91 11.46
C GLU A 22 75.44 -21.60 12.85
N THR A 23 74.98 -22.84 12.86
CA THR A 23 75.58 -23.97 13.61
C THR A 23 75.37 -24.15 15.12
N SER A 24 74.70 -25.28 15.39
CA SER A 24 75.27 -26.45 16.09
C SER A 24 75.35 -26.47 17.63
N GLY A 25 75.20 -27.69 18.16
CA GLY A 25 75.64 -28.06 19.51
C GLY A 25 74.49 -28.31 20.48
N ILE A 26 73.83 -29.47 20.45
CA ILE A 26 74.23 -30.69 21.20
C ILE A 26 74.07 -30.55 22.72
N ARG A 27 73.03 -31.25 23.20
CA ARG A 27 72.95 -32.11 24.40
C ARG A 27 73.66 -31.63 25.69
N TRP A 28 72.86 -31.38 26.72
CA TRP A 28 73.16 -31.86 28.07
C TRP A 28 71.95 -32.56 28.68
N LEU A 29 72.18 -33.82 29.02
CA LEU A 29 71.38 -34.71 29.87
C LEU A 29 71.98 -34.63 31.29
N PHE A 30 71.23 -35.06 32.31
CA PHE A 30 71.56 -35.23 33.75
C PHE A 30 71.31 -34.02 34.67
N VAL A 31 70.73 -34.10 35.88
CA VAL A 31 69.98 -35.11 36.68
C VAL A 31 69.63 -34.46 38.04
N LEU A 32 68.77 -35.10 38.84
CA LEU A 32 68.40 -34.89 40.27
C LEU A 32 67.11 -34.06 40.51
N LEU A 33 65.93 -34.65 40.76
CA LEU A 33 65.50 -35.53 41.88
C LEU A 33 65.37 -34.76 43.19
N LEU A 34 64.13 -34.42 43.60
CA LEU A 34 63.58 -34.67 44.95
C LEU A 34 62.13 -34.15 45.12
N LEU A 35 61.27 -35.06 45.59
CA LEU A 35 60.10 -34.89 46.48
C LEU A 35 59.00 -33.85 46.16
N GLY A 36 57.78 -34.35 45.94
CA GLY A 36 56.57 -33.55 45.98
C GLY A 36 55.30 -34.40 45.84
N SER A 37 54.87 -34.96 46.95
CA SER A 37 53.60 -35.65 47.20
C SER A 37 52.37 -35.05 46.48
N THR A 38 51.61 -35.96 45.85
CA THR A 38 50.13 -35.99 45.77
C THR A 38 49.39 -34.66 45.94
N LEU A 39 49.03 -34.03 44.83
CA LEU A 39 47.80 -33.26 44.72
C LEU A 39 47.07 -33.77 43.47
N GLY A 40 46.48 -34.97 43.62
CA GLY A 40 45.34 -35.33 42.81
C GLY A 40 44.27 -34.29 43.12
N ALA A 41 44.08 -33.35 42.21
CA ALA A 41 42.93 -32.47 42.23
C ALA A 41 41.70 -33.36 42.13
N PHE A 42 41.05 -33.61 43.26
CA PHE A 42 39.66 -34.05 43.29
C PHE A 42 38.84 -32.94 42.61
N GLY A 43 38.77 -32.98 41.29
CA GLY A 43 37.62 -32.43 40.59
C GLY A 43 36.45 -33.24 41.11
N GLN A 44 35.59 -32.63 41.93
CA GLN A 44 34.35 -33.29 42.31
C GLN A 44 33.63 -33.70 41.02
N GLU A 45 33.52 -35.02 40.80
CA GLU A 45 32.69 -35.57 39.74
C GLU A 45 31.28 -34.99 39.95
N ARG A 46 30.87 -34.07 39.09
CA ARG A 46 29.49 -33.59 39.09
C ARG A 46 28.62 -34.80 38.78
N PRO A 47 27.56 -35.06 39.57
CA PRO A 47 26.64 -36.14 39.26
C PRO A 47 26.05 -35.85 37.88
N ALA A 48 26.17 -36.82 36.96
CA ALA A 48 25.58 -36.70 35.62
C ALA A 48 24.07 -36.46 35.75
N LEU A 49 23.59 -35.38 35.14
CA LEU A 49 22.20 -34.94 35.19
C LEU A 49 21.40 -35.50 34.01
N ALA A 50 22.06 -35.77 32.88
CA ALA A 50 21.43 -36.35 31.69
C ALA A 50 20.78 -37.71 31.99
N GLY A 51 19.54 -37.90 31.52
CA GLY A 51 18.78 -39.15 31.69
C GLY A 51 18.09 -39.32 33.05
N ARG A 52 18.27 -38.39 34.00
CA ARG A 52 17.48 -38.36 35.26
C ARG A 52 16.13 -37.68 35.06
N SER A 53 15.20 -37.94 35.97
CA SER A 53 13.96 -37.17 36.03
C SER A 53 14.29 -35.69 36.26
N LEU A 54 13.47 -34.81 35.68
CA LEU A 54 13.65 -33.36 35.80
C LEU A 54 13.54 -32.93 37.27
N ALA A 55 12.63 -33.54 38.03
CA ALA A 55 12.49 -33.30 39.48
C ALA A 55 13.77 -33.66 40.26
N ASP A 56 14.38 -34.81 39.97
CA ASP A 56 15.65 -35.20 40.62
C ASP A 56 16.79 -34.27 40.25
N ALA A 57 16.84 -33.82 38.99
CA ALA A 57 17.83 -32.87 38.52
C ALA A 57 17.68 -31.50 39.20
N LEU A 58 16.45 -31.02 39.40
CA LEU A 58 16.17 -29.80 40.14
C LEU A 58 16.54 -29.94 41.63
N ALA A 59 16.24 -31.07 42.27
CA ALA A 59 16.63 -31.34 43.66
C ALA A 59 18.16 -31.35 43.85
N VAL A 60 18.91 -31.89 42.87
CA VAL A 60 20.38 -31.83 42.87
C VAL A 60 20.88 -30.39 42.76
N LEU A 61 20.23 -29.56 41.95
CA LEU A 61 20.56 -28.14 41.80
C LEU A 61 20.20 -27.33 43.05
N GLU A 62 19.11 -27.66 43.73
CA GLU A 62 18.76 -27.07 45.04
C GLU A 62 19.80 -27.42 46.11
N ALA A 63 20.23 -28.69 46.16
CA ALA A 63 21.28 -29.13 47.08
C ALA A 63 22.64 -28.43 46.83
N GLN A 64 22.87 -27.94 45.61
CA GLN A 64 24.06 -27.14 45.25
C GLN A 64 23.92 -25.65 45.58
N GLY A 65 22.80 -25.22 46.17
CA GLY A 65 22.59 -23.87 46.69
C GLY A 65 21.62 -23.00 45.89
N LEU A 66 20.90 -23.55 44.91
CA LEU A 66 19.79 -22.82 44.27
C LEU A 66 18.54 -22.87 45.15
N ARG A 67 17.83 -21.75 45.24
CA ARG A 67 16.50 -21.70 45.87
C ARG A 67 15.47 -21.71 44.76
N LEU A 68 14.77 -22.83 44.56
CA LEU A 68 13.81 -22.98 43.48
C LEU A 68 12.39 -23.08 44.06
N VAL A 69 11.43 -22.55 43.30
CA VAL A 69 10.00 -22.74 43.55
C VAL A 69 9.37 -23.17 42.25
N TYR A 70 8.75 -24.33 42.25
CA TYR A 70 8.04 -24.89 41.12
C TYR A 70 6.80 -25.64 41.60
N THR A 71 5.93 -26.01 40.67
CA THR A 71 4.71 -26.78 40.93
C THR A 71 4.77 -28.06 40.09
N ASP A 72 4.26 -29.17 40.63
CA ASP A 72 4.22 -30.47 39.93
C ASP A 72 3.41 -30.43 38.62
N GLU A 73 2.53 -29.44 38.46
CA GLU A 73 1.81 -29.17 37.22
C GLU A 73 2.72 -28.69 36.07
N LEU A 74 3.76 -27.91 36.41
CA LEU A 74 4.74 -27.38 35.47
C LEU A 74 5.88 -28.37 35.24
N VAL A 75 6.37 -29.00 36.32
CA VAL A 75 7.44 -29.99 36.29
C VAL A 75 6.82 -31.39 36.41
N ARG A 76 6.39 -31.96 35.29
CA ARG A 76 5.74 -33.27 35.29
C ARG A 76 6.76 -34.38 35.61
N PRO A 77 6.37 -35.43 36.36
CA PRO A 77 7.27 -36.50 36.77
C PRO A 77 7.86 -37.30 35.59
N GLU A 78 7.18 -37.31 34.44
CA GLU A 78 7.64 -37.94 33.20
C GLU A 78 8.74 -37.14 32.46
N MET A 79 9.01 -35.89 32.85
CA MET A 79 10.03 -35.07 32.18
C MET A 79 11.43 -35.56 32.55
N VAL A 80 12.30 -35.70 31.55
CA VAL A 80 13.69 -36.19 31.70
C VAL A 80 14.65 -35.16 31.15
N VAL A 81 15.83 -35.06 31.77
CA VAL A 81 16.91 -34.20 31.28
C VAL A 81 17.48 -34.77 29.97
N VAL A 82 17.25 -34.06 28.87
CA VAL A 82 17.59 -34.52 27.51
C VAL A 82 19.09 -34.47 27.23
N ARG A 83 19.80 -33.48 27.80
CA ARG A 83 21.24 -33.25 27.58
C ARG A 83 21.92 -32.79 28.86
N GLU A 84 23.20 -33.12 29.00
CA GLU A 84 24.02 -32.63 30.11
C GLU A 84 24.25 -31.13 29.92
N PRO A 85 24.03 -30.28 30.95
CA PRO A 85 24.26 -28.85 30.83
C PRO A 85 25.74 -28.55 30.60
N SER A 86 26.02 -27.76 29.56
CA SER A 86 27.36 -27.30 29.20
C SER A 86 27.82 -26.10 30.05
N ARG A 87 26.86 -25.35 30.60
CA ARG A 87 27.07 -24.19 31.47
C ARG A 87 27.66 -24.58 32.84
N ARG A 88 28.67 -23.83 33.30
CA ARG A 88 29.34 -24.07 34.61
C ARG A 88 28.62 -23.41 35.78
N ASP A 89 27.89 -22.34 35.50
CA ASP A 89 27.05 -21.59 36.42
C ASP A 89 25.74 -22.34 36.72
N LEU A 90 25.35 -22.37 38.00
CA LEU A 90 24.15 -23.11 38.44
C LEU A 90 22.87 -22.60 37.75
N ARG A 91 22.73 -21.28 37.62
CA ARG A 91 21.59 -20.66 36.90
C ARG A 91 21.60 -20.98 35.41
N GLY A 92 22.77 -20.96 34.76
CA GLY A 92 22.90 -21.32 33.36
C GLY A 92 22.59 -22.80 33.10
N ALA A 93 23.05 -23.70 33.99
CA ALA A 93 22.73 -25.11 33.92
C ALA A 93 21.23 -25.38 34.09
N LEU A 94 20.58 -24.69 35.03
CA LEU A 94 19.14 -24.74 35.22
C LEU A 94 18.36 -24.33 33.95
N LEU A 95 18.73 -23.20 33.34
CA LEU A 95 18.07 -22.72 32.11
C LEU A 95 18.23 -23.70 30.94
N GLU A 96 19.41 -24.31 30.80
CA GLU A 96 19.70 -25.29 29.73
C GLU A 96 18.90 -26.60 29.90
N ILE A 97 18.63 -26.99 31.15
CA ILE A 97 17.80 -28.16 31.47
C ILE A 97 16.31 -27.87 31.26
N LEU A 98 15.85 -26.65 31.57
CA LEU A 98 14.44 -26.25 31.47
C LEU A 98 14.01 -25.91 30.03
N GLN A 99 14.93 -25.40 29.20
CA GLN A 99 14.61 -24.93 27.84
C GLN A 99 13.94 -25.98 26.93
N PRO A 100 14.40 -27.24 26.86
CA PRO A 100 13.78 -28.27 26.02
C PRO A 100 12.33 -28.58 26.40
N HIS A 101 11.95 -28.28 27.64
CA HIS A 101 10.61 -28.50 28.19
C HIS A 101 9.73 -27.25 28.10
N GLY A 102 10.21 -26.17 27.48
CA GLY A 102 9.47 -24.90 27.37
C GLY A 102 9.26 -24.20 28.71
N LEU A 103 10.19 -24.40 29.65
CA LEU A 103 10.15 -23.82 30.99
C LEU A 103 11.25 -22.75 31.11
N GLY A 104 10.89 -21.63 31.73
CA GLY A 104 11.77 -20.50 32.04
C GLY A 104 11.86 -20.25 33.53
N VAL A 105 12.60 -19.20 33.91
CA VAL A 105 12.87 -18.86 35.31
C VAL A 105 12.66 -17.36 35.54
N LEU A 106 11.89 -17.00 36.57
CA LEU A 106 11.71 -15.64 37.08
C LEU A 106 12.44 -15.44 38.41
N ASP A 107 13.02 -14.26 38.61
CA ASP A 107 13.63 -13.88 39.88
C ASP A 107 12.55 -13.46 40.90
N GLY A 108 12.50 -14.14 42.03
CA GLY A 108 11.64 -13.86 43.17
C GLY A 108 12.38 -13.18 44.34
N PRO A 109 11.65 -12.74 45.37
CA PRO A 109 12.25 -12.11 46.55
C PRO A 109 13.23 -13.05 47.27
N GLY A 110 14.34 -12.50 47.76
CA GLY A 110 15.34 -13.25 48.52
C GLY A 110 16.29 -14.13 47.69
N GLY A 111 16.36 -13.94 46.37
CA GLY A 111 17.20 -14.74 45.47
C GLY A 111 16.59 -16.10 45.14
N THR A 112 15.26 -16.22 45.27
CA THR A 112 14.49 -17.41 44.91
C THR A 112 14.21 -17.38 43.41
N LEU A 113 14.31 -18.51 42.73
CA LEU A 113 14.04 -18.68 41.31
C LEU A 113 12.72 -19.43 41.13
N ILE A 114 11.77 -18.81 40.43
CA ILE A 114 10.43 -19.38 40.19
C ILE A 114 10.40 -19.97 38.79
N VAL A 115 10.11 -21.27 38.66
CA VAL A 115 9.95 -21.93 37.35
C VAL A 115 8.59 -21.55 36.77
N VAL A 116 8.57 -21.06 35.55
CA VAL A 116 7.35 -20.67 34.83
C VAL A 116 7.33 -21.28 33.44
N ALA A 117 6.16 -21.46 32.85
CA ALA A 117 6.07 -21.79 31.43
C ALA A 117 6.64 -20.62 30.60
N GLU A 118 7.62 -20.91 29.75
CA GLU A 118 8.16 -19.93 28.83
C GLU A 118 7.16 -19.74 27.69
N VAL A 119 6.54 -18.56 27.62
CA VAL A 119 5.68 -18.19 26.49
C VAL A 119 6.60 -17.90 25.31
N GLN A 120 6.86 -18.93 24.50
CA GLN A 120 7.58 -18.73 23.24
C GLN A 120 6.78 -17.75 22.37
N PRO A 121 7.39 -16.66 21.87
CA PRO A 121 6.71 -15.78 20.94
C PRO A 121 6.35 -16.60 19.71
N LEU A 122 5.06 -16.68 19.41
CA LEU A 122 4.54 -17.37 18.22
C LEU A 122 5.28 -16.82 17.00
N ALA A 123 5.86 -17.70 16.20
CA ALA A 123 6.55 -17.31 14.98
C ALA A 123 5.58 -16.55 14.07
N ALA A 124 5.93 -15.32 13.73
CA ALA A 124 5.10 -14.46 12.91
C ALA A 124 4.94 -15.06 11.51
N GLY A 125 3.70 -15.16 11.04
CA GLY A 125 3.33 -15.58 9.70
C GLY A 125 3.28 -14.39 8.73
N ARG A 126 3.14 -14.73 7.45
CA ARG A 126 3.10 -13.78 6.34
C ARG A 126 1.94 -14.12 5.41
N VAL A 127 1.19 -13.11 4.98
CA VAL A 127 0.16 -13.26 3.95
C VAL A 127 0.58 -12.45 2.73
N ARG A 128 0.63 -13.10 1.58
CA ARG A 128 0.92 -12.48 0.28
C ARG A 128 -0.23 -12.76 -0.67
N GLY A 129 -0.46 -11.85 -1.59
CA GLY A 129 -1.41 -12.15 -2.65
C GLY A 129 -1.37 -11.18 -3.81
N ARG A 130 -2.16 -11.52 -4.82
CA ARG A 130 -2.36 -10.70 -6.01
C ARG A 130 -3.84 -10.50 -6.27
N VAL A 131 -4.22 -9.29 -6.65
CA VAL A 131 -5.57 -8.94 -7.09
C VAL A 131 -5.61 -8.86 -8.61
N ARG A 132 -6.54 -9.59 -9.24
CA ARG A 132 -6.75 -9.56 -10.69
C ARG A 132 -8.22 -9.48 -11.05
N TRP A 133 -8.50 -9.05 -12.27
CA TRP A 133 -9.85 -9.07 -12.82
C TRP A 133 -10.30 -10.53 -13.04
N ARG A 134 -11.58 -10.81 -12.81
CA ARG A 134 -12.16 -12.15 -13.07
C ARG A 134 -12.27 -12.44 -14.56
N ASN A 135 -12.61 -11.43 -15.34
CA ASN A 135 -12.88 -11.50 -16.79
C ASN A 135 -11.66 -11.15 -17.65
N SER A 136 -10.52 -10.81 -17.05
CA SER A 136 -9.28 -10.49 -17.75
C SER A 136 -8.08 -11.01 -16.97
N GLU A 137 -7.00 -11.37 -17.67
CA GLU A 137 -5.70 -11.65 -17.03
C GLU A 137 -5.03 -10.38 -16.49
N SER A 138 -5.62 -9.21 -16.71
CA SER A 138 -5.15 -7.93 -16.18
C SER A 138 -5.19 -7.90 -14.65
N VAL A 139 -4.14 -7.31 -14.07
CA VAL A 139 -4.01 -7.09 -12.63
C VAL A 139 -4.72 -5.81 -12.19
N VAL A 140 -5.08 -5.74 -10.91
CA VAL A 140 -5.71 -4.54 -10.32
C VAL A 140 -4.69 -3.78 -9.49
N ALA A 141 -4.16 -2.71 -10.06
CA ALA A 141 -3.27 -1.79 -9.36
C ALA A 141 -4.06 -0.79 -8.50
N GLY A 142 -3.54 -0.47 -7.31
CA GLY A 142 -4.13 0.54 -6.42
C GLY A 142 -5.34 0.10 -5.60
N ALA A 143 -5.75 -1.17 -5.65
CA ALA A 143 -6.82 -1.71 -4.82
C ALA A 143 -6.45 -1.66 -3.34
N GLU A 144 -7.42 -1.38 -2.48
CA GLU A 144 -7.21 -1.34 -1.03
C GLU A 144 -7.58 -2.69 -0.43
N VAL A 145 -6.61 -3.31 0.23
CA VAL A 145 -6.72 -4.59 0.92
C VAL A 145 -6.66 -4.31 2.41
N LEU A 146 -7.77 -4.55 3.11
CA LEU A 146 -7.90 -4.39 4.55
C LEU A 146 -7.85 -5.76 5.22
N LEU A 147 -6.97 -5.91 6.20
CA LEU A 147 -6.82 -7.11 7.01
C LEU A 147 -7.46 -6.94 8.39
N GLU A 148 -8.34 -7.86 8.76
CA GLU A 148 -8.99 -7.94 10.08
C GLU A 148 -8.69 -9.31 10.74
N PRO A 149 -8.45 -9.37 12.06
CA PRO A 149 -8.35 -8.27 13.02
C PRO A 149 -7.02 -7.51 12.89
N GLY A 150 -7.05 -6.18 13.07
CA GLY A 150 -5.86 -5.32 13.01
C GLY A 150 -6.05 -4.03 12.21
N GLU A 151 -7.10 -3.94 11.40
CA GLU A 151 -7.41 -2.81 10.52
C GLU A 151 -6.21 -2.32 9.71
N VAL A 152 -5.33 -3.25 9.32
CA VAL A 152 -4.13 -2.91 8.55
C VAL A 152 -4.53 -2.82 7.09
N LEU A 153 -4.40 -1.62 6.54
CA LEU A 153 -4.68 -1.36 5.13
C LEU A 153 -3.39 -1.38 4.32
N HIS A 154 -3.39 -2.17 3.25
CA HIS A 154 -2.33 -2.20 2.26
C HIS A 154 -2.90 -1.89 0.89
N ARG A 155 -2.14 -1.20 0.05
CA ARG A 155 -2.57 -0.87 -1.31
C ARG A 155 -1.78 -1.72 -2.30
N THR A 156 -2.45 -2.29 -3.31
CA THR A 156 -1.77 -3.07 -4.33
C THR A 156 -0.86 -2.19 -5.20
N ASP A 157 0.30 -2.74 -5.56
CA ASP A 157 1.25 -2.08 -6.45
C ASP A 157 0.82 -2.14 -7.93
N SER A 158 1.69 -1.69 -8.85
CA SER A 158 1.43 -1.73 -10.30
C SER A 158 1.25 -3.14 -10.85
N ASP A 159 1.75 -4.16 -10.15
CA ASP A 159 1.65 -5.57 -10.51
C ASP A 159 0.48 -6.27 -9.78
N GLY A 160 -0.33 -5.51 -9.04
CA GLY A 160 -1.49 -5.97 -8.29
C GLY A 160 -1.14 -6.77 -7.02
N LEU A 161 0.11 -6.70 -6.53
CA LEU A 161 0.59 -7.46 -5.38
C LEU A 161 0.34 -6.73 -4.06
N PHE A 162 0.10 -7.51 -3.00
CA PHE A 162 0.04 -7.04 -1.62
C PHE A 162 0.75 -8.02 -0.67
N SER A 163 1.28 -7.52 0.44
CA SER A 163 1.87 -8.36 1.48
C SER A 163 1.67 -7.80 2.89
N PHE A 164 1.30 -8.68 3.81
CA PHE A 164 1.26 -8.43 5.25
C PHE A 164 2.30 -9.31 5.95
N ASP A 165 3.18 -8.66 6.69
CA ASP A 165 4.25 -9.27 7.46
C ASP A 165 3.94 -9.21 8.96
N GLY A 166 4.54 -10.10 9.74
CA GLY A 166 4.49 -9.98 11.20
C GLY A 166 3.17 -10.43 11.85
N LEU A 167 2.38 -11.25 11.15
CA LEU A 167 1.04 -11.62 11.62
C LEU A 167 1.09 -12.76 12.64
N ALA A 168 0.34 -12.63 13.73
CA ALA A 168 0.18 -13.73 14.68
C ALA A 168 -0.62 -14.89 14.04
N PRO A 169 -0.39 -16.14 14.41
CA PRO A 169 -1.17 -17.27 13.91
C PRO A 169 -2.64 -17.13 14.30
N GLY A 170 -3.56 -17.35 13.36
CA GLY A 170 -4.99 -17.13 13.56
C GLY A 170 -5.78 -17.00 12.26
N ALA A 171 -7.09 -16.82 12.38
CA ALA A 171 -7.98 -16.57 11.26
C ALA A 171 -8.05 -15.06 10.97
N TYR A 172 -7.83 -14.70 9.71
CA TYR A 172 -7.90 -13.34 9.20
C TYR A 172 -8.95 -13.22 8.11
N ARG A 173 -9.56 -12.05 8.02
CA ARG A 173 -10.44 -11.65 6.95
C ARG A 173 -9.78 -10.55 6.13
N LEU A 174 -9.62 -10.80 4.85
CA LEU A 174 -9.15 -9.83 3.87
C LEU A 174 -10.36 -9.27 3.13
N SER A 175 -10.56 -7.95 3.19
CA SER A 175 -11.54 -7.26 2.35
C SER A 175 -10.83 -6.41 1.32
N VAL A 176 -11.17 -6.59 0.05
CA VAL A 176 -10.60 -5.87 -1.09
C VAL A 176 -11.64 -4.91 -1.63
N SER A 177 -11.29 -3.62 -1.72
CA SER A 177 -12.20 -2.55 -2.17
C SER A 177 -11.50 -1.52 -3.04
N SER A 178 -12.27 -0.75 -3.81
CA SER A 178 -11.81 0.41 -4.57
C SER A 178 -12.40 1.69 -3.99
N SER A 179 -11.59 2.52 -3.34
CA SER A 179 -12.05 3.80 -2.76
C SER A 179 -11.77 5.02 -3.63
N ARG A 180 -11.03 4.88 -4.74
CA ARG A 180 -10.50 6.03 -5.51
C ARG A 180 -10.88 6.00 -6.98
N GLY A 181 -11.40 7.14 -7.48
CA GLY A 181 -11.64 7.38 -8.90
C GLY A 181 -10.35 7.27 -9.70
N GLY A 182 -10.37 6.45 -10.75
CA GLY A 182 -9.21 6.11 -11.59
C GLY A 182 -8.88 4.61 -11.58
N ILE A 183 -9.34 3.87 -10.57
CA ILE A 183 -9.31 2.40 -10.56
C ILE A 183 -10.71 1.94 -10.92
N GLY A 184 -10.87 1.04 -11.89
CA GLY A 184 -12.20 0.53 -12.25
C GLY A 184 -12.95 0.06 -11.00
N THR A 185 -14.20 0.50 -10.82
CA THR A 185 -14.99 0.10 -9.65
C THR A 185 -15.32 -1.39 -9.74
N PHE A 186 -15.18 -2.09 -8.62
CA PHE A 186 -15.52 -3.50 -8.51
C PHE A 186 -16.31 -3.79 -7.24
N VAL A 187 -17.05 -4.90 -7.25
CA VAL A 187 -17.76 -5.37 -6.05
C VAL A 187 -16.72 -5.73 -4.98
N PRO A 188 -16.81 -5.18 -3.76
CA PRO A 188 -15.92 -5.56 -2.67
C PRO A 188 -15.93 -7.08 -2.47
N GLN A 189 -14.74 -7.66 -2.30
CA GLN A 189 -14.58 -9.10 -2.10
C GLN A 189 -13.97 -9.36 -0.73
N THR A 190 -14.51 -10.36 -0.04
CA THR A 190 -14.02 -10.77 1.28
C THR A 190 -13.52 -12.21 1.21
N VAL A 191 -12.30 -12.44 1.69
CA VAL A 191 -11.65 -13.76 1.71
C VAL A 191 -11.21 -14.07 3.13
N GLU A 192 -11.54 -15.26 3.63
CA GLU A 192 -11.08 -15.75 4.93
C GLU A 192 -9.81 -16.58 4.76
N VAL A 193 -8.83 -16.38 5.64
CA VAL A 193 -7.50 -16.96 5.57
C VAL A 193 -7.10 -17.47 6.94
N GLU A 194 -6.73 -18.73 7.04
CA GLU A 194 -6.15 -19.31 8.25
C GLU A 194 -4.63 -19.31 8.15
N LEU A 195 -3.96 -18.68 9.13
CA LEU A 195 -2.51 -18.54 9.16
C LEU A 195 -1.92 -19.41 10.27
N ALA A 196 -1.00 -20.32 9.90
CA ALA A 196 -0.24 -21.14 10.85
C ALA A 196 1.05 -20.45 11.31
N ALA A 197 1.62 -20.89 12.43
CA ALA A 197 2.86 -20.33 12.98
C ALA A 197 4.02 -20.41 11.98
N GLY A 198 4.59 -19.24 11.63
CA GLY A 198 5.69 -19.11 10.68
C GLY A 198 5.35 -19.46 9.22
N SER A 199 4.08 -19.67 8.86
CA SER A 199 3.71 -20.00 7.48
C SER A 199 3.57 -18.75 6.60
N THR A 200 3.83 -18.92 5.30
CA THR A 200 3.48 -17.93 4.27
C THR A 200 2.30 -18.47 3.48
N VAL A 201 1.24 -17.66 3.35
CA VAL A 201 0.05 -18.01 2.54
C VAL A 201 0.00 -17.09 1.33
N ASP A 202 -0.02 -17.67 0.14
CA ASP A 202 -0.17 -16.96 -1.13
C ASP A 202 -1.61 -17.05 -1.64
N LEU A 203 -2.20 -15.90 -1.97
CA LEU A 203 -3.62 -15.76 -2.34
C LEU A 203 -3.77 -15.09 -3.70
N VAL A 204 -4.79 -15.49 -4.45
CA VAL A 204 -5.21 -14.79 -5.66
C VAL A 204 -6.66 -14.37 -5.48
N VAL A 205 -6.91 -13.06 -5.47
CA VAL A 205 -8.25 -12.49 -5.31
C VAL A 205 -8.74 -12.02 -6.67
N GLU A 206 -9.86 -12.59 -7.12
CA GLU A 206 -10.53 -12.19 -8.36
C GLU A 206 -11.65 -11.19 -8.08
N VAL A 207 -11.59 -10.02 -8.71
CA VAL A 207 -12.64 -8.99 -8.59
C VAL A 207 -13.42 -8.82 -9.88
N VAL A 208 -14.69 -8.43 -9.77
CA VAL A 208 -15.60 -8.24 -10.90
C VAL A 208 -15.88 -6.75 -11.08
N ALA A 209 -15.57 -6.22 -12.26
CA ALA A 209 -15.84 -4.83 -12.60
C ALA A 209 -17.35 -4.57 -12.61
N VAL A 210 -17.74 -3.45 -12.01
CA VAL A 210 -19.09 -2.91 -12.13
C VAL A 210 -19.03 -1.77 -13.13
N PRO A 211 -19.78 -1.82 -14.24
CA PRO A 211 -19.91 -0.68 -15.14
C PRO A 211 -20.56 0.45 -14.34
N ILE A 212 -19.80 1.51 -14.10
CA ILE A 212 -20.28 2.68 -13.38
C ILE A 212 -21.12 3.50 -14.36
N SER A 213 -22.45 3.47 -14.20
CA SER A 213 -23.28 4.58 -14.66
C SER A 213 -23.13 5.66 -13.60
N SER A 214 -22.33 6.70 -13.85
CA SER A 214 -22.00 7.69 -12.83
C SER A 214 -23.20 8.61 -12.58
N GLU A 215 -23.85 8.49 -11.42
CA GLU A 215 -24.52 9.63 -10.81
C GLU A 215 -23.43 10.42 -10.05
N ARG A 216 -22.93 11.47 -10.69
CA ARG A 216 -21.84 12.29 -10.16
C ARG A 216 -22.39 13.16 -9.04
N ILE A 217 -21.95 12.92 -7.79
CA ILE A 217 -22.19 13.85 -6.69
C ILE A 217 -21.05 14.88 -6.73
N ASP A 218 -21.30 16.02 -7.38
CA ASP A 218 -20.41 17.17 -7.35
C ASP A 218 -20.58 17.89 -5.99
N VAL A 219 -19.63 17.74 -5.07
CA VAL A 219 -19.63 18.48 -3.80
C VAL A 219 -19.19 19.92 -4.06
N PHE A 220 -20.17 20.80 -4.31
CA PHE A 220 -19.93 22.24 -4.28
C PHE A 220 -19.93 22.73 -2.83
N SER A 221 -18.82 23.35 -2.40
CA SER A 221 -18.84 24.18 -1.19
C SER A 221 -19.62 25.45 -1.51
N LEU A 222 -20.94 25.39 -1.37
CA LEU A 222 -21.81 26.55 -1.44
C LEU A 222 -21.91 27.15 -0.04
N GLY A 223 -21.25 28.29 0.16
CA GLY A 223 -21.64 29.23 1.20
C GLY A 223 -23.11 29.60 0.99
N GLY A 224 -23.99 28.95 1.76
CA GLY A 224 -25.37 29.34 2.01
C GLY A 224 -26.28 29.52 0.79
N LYS A 225 -26.89 28.44 0.29
CA LYS A 225 -28.26 28.46 -0.26
C LYS A 225 -28.85 27.04 -0.32
N ALA A 226 -30.18 26.98 -0.18
CA ALA A 226 -30.97 25.82 0.23
C ALA A 226 -30.91 24.60 -0.72
N PRO A 227 -31.12 23.37 -0.20
CA PRO A 227 -31.02 22.10 -0.94
C PRO A 227 -32.26 21.80 -1.83
N GLY A 228 -32.55 22.70 -2.78
CA GLY A 228 -33.71 22.58 -3.69
C GLY A 228 -33.39 22.62 -5.20
N ASP A 229 -32.18 23.01 -5.61
CA ASP A 229 -31.81 23.21 -7.03
C ASP A 229 -31.24 21.95 -7.72
N GLU A 230 -31.04 20.86 -6.99
CA GLU A 230 -30.26 19.70 -7.45
C GLU A 230 -31.03 18.79 -8.43
N LEU A 231 -32.35 18.91 -8.53
CA LEU A 231 -33.18 18.05 -9.40
C LEU A 231 -33.21 18.47 -10.87
N ALA A 232 -32.57 19.59 -11.23
CA ALA A 232 -32.64 20.15 -12.58
C ALA A 232 -31.31 20.16 -13.34
N VAL A 233 -30.21 19.76 -12.69
CA VAL A 233 -28.86 19.78 -13.28
C VAL A 233 -28.41 18.37 -13.61
N VAL A 234 -28.10 18.13 -14.88
CA VAL A 234 -27.51 16.87 -15.35
C VAL A 234 -26.17 17.19 -15.99
N SER A 235 -25.12 16.46 -15.60
CA SER A 235 -23.76 16.75 -16.06
C SER A 235 -23.15 15.52 -16.73
N LEU A 236 -22.77 15.61 -17.99
CA LEU A 236 -22.05 14.58 -18.75
C LEU A 236 -20.55 14.87 -18.72
N GLY A 237 -19.74 13.85 -18.40
CA GLY A 237 -18.27 13.93 -18.46
C GLY A 237 -17.73 13.52 -19.82
N ARG A 238 -16.44 13.76 -20.07
CA ARG A 238 -15.75 13.33 -21.31
C ARG A 238 -15.88 11.84 -21.56
N ASP A 239 -15.53 11.02 -20.58
CA ASP A 239 -15.55 9.55 -20.72
C ASP A 239 -16.94 9.02 -21.07
N GLU A 240 -17.98 9.61 -20.46
CA GLU A 240 -19.37 9.26 -20.72
C GLU A 240 -19.80 9.69 -22.13
N THR A 241 -19.42 10.90 -22.54
CA THR A 241 -19.70 11.45 -23.88
C THR A 241 -19.02 10.65 -24.99
N GLU A 242 -17.78 10.21 -24.77
CA GLU A 242 -17.01 9.38 -25.71
C GLU A 242 -17.49 7.92 -25.75
N SER A 243 -18.03 7.41 -24.64
CA SER A 243 -18.57 6.04 -24.57
C SER A 243 -19.89 5.87 -25.33
N LEU A 244 -20.62 6.98 -25.56
CA LEU A 244 -21.92 6.97 -26.22
C LEU A 244 -21.76 6.94 -27.74
N PRO A 245 -22.34 5.94 -28.45
CA PRO A 245 -22.24 5.84 -29.89
C PRO A 245 -23.09 6.93 -30.57
N THR A 246 -22.45 8.02 -31.00
CA THR A 246 -23.11 9.09 -31.76
C THR A 246 -22.50 9.33 -33.13
N LEU A 247 -23.34 9.80 -34.04
CA LEU A 247 -22.89 10.32 -35.33
C LEU A 247 -22.03 11.56 -35.10
N GLY A 248 -20.77 11.50 -35.55
CA GLY A 248 -19.85 12.64 -35.49
C GLY A 248 -19.25 12.94 -34.11
N GLN A 249 -19.44 12.09 -33.08
CA GLN A 249 -19.00 12.41 -31.71
C GLN A 249 -19.55 13.77 -31.22
N ASP A 250 -20.80 14.06 -31.60
CA ASP A 250 -21.46 15.31 -31.29
C ASP A 250 -22.04 15.27 -29.87
N VAL A 251 -21.52 16.13 -28.99
CA VAL A 251 -21.93 16.19 -27.58
C VAL A 251 -23.38 16.59 -27.42
N PHE A 252 -23.95 17.35 -28.36
CA PHE A 252 -25.32 17.83 -28.25
C PHE A 252 -26.32 16.71 -28.53
N ARG A 253 -25.95 15.75 -29.37
CA ARG A 253 -26.78 14.57 -29.66
C ARG A 253 -26.89 13.63 -28.46
N ASN A 254 -25.84 13.58 -27.63
CA ASN A 254 -25.88 12.84 -26.37
C ASN A 254 -26.88 13.44 -25.38
N LEU A 255 -27.15 14.75 -25.45
CA LEU A 255 -28.09 15.40 -24.54
C LEU A 255 -29.51 14.87 -24.69
N SER A 256 -29.91 14.46 -25.89
CA SER A 256 -31.24 13.86 -26.12
C SER A 256 -31.44 12.50 -25.45
N LEU A 257 -30.36 11.90 -24.93
CA LEU A 257 -30.42 10.68 -24.12
C LEU A 257 -30.69 10.97 -22.64
N LEU A 258 -30.61 12.24 -22.22
CA LEU A 258 -30.80 12.65 -20.84
C LEU A 258 -32.31 12.77 -20.49
N PRO A 259 -32.71 12.48 -19.24
CA PRO A 259 -34.07 12.69 -18.79
C PRO A 259 -34.52 14.16 -18.95
N GLY A 260 -35.69 14.36 -19.57
CA GLY A 260 -36.25 15.70 -19.80
C GLY A 260 -35.68 16.45 -21.01
N ALA A 261 -34.79 15.82 -21.77
CA ALA A 261 -34.31 16.30 -23.06
C ALA A 261 -34.81 15.37 -24.17
N THR A 262 -35.19 15.95 -25.30
CA THR A 262 -35.54 15.24 -26.53
C THR A 262 -34.79 15.86 -27.71
N GLY A 263 -34.68 15.16 -28.82
CA GLY A 263 -34.08 15.68 -30.04
C GLY A 263 -34.71 15.04 -31.26
N ALA A 264 -34.76 15.77 -32.38
CA ALA A 264 -35.14 15.16 -33.65
C ALA A 264 -34.01 14.23 -34.12
N GLU A 265 -34.35 13.10 -34.73
CA GLU A 265 -33.39 12.04 -35.11
C GLU A 265 -32.16 12.55 -35.87
N LEU A 266 -32.31 13.59 -36.70
CA LEU A 266 -31.23 14.17 -37.49
C LEU A 266 -30.64 15.46 -36.90
N SER A 267 -31.34 16.13 -35.98
CA SER A 267 -30.93 17.44 -35.43
C SER A 267 -29.94 17.29 -34.27
N ALA A 268 -28.95 18.18 -34.21
CA ALA A 268 -28.10 18.33 -33.02
C ALA A 268 -28.75 19.27 -31.97
N ARG A 269 -29.91 19.86 -32.26
CA ARG A 269 -30.58 20.79 -31.33
C ARG A 269 -31.45 20.02 -30.33
N PRO A 270 -31.16 20.10 -29.02
CA PRO A 270 -32.00 19.49 -28.02
C PRO A 270 -33.22 20.38 -27.73
N GLN A 271 -34.32 19.72 -27.38
CA GLN A 271 -35.54 20.31 -26.84
C GLN A 271 -35.63 19.91 -25.38
N ILE A 272 -35.67 20.88 -24.47
CA ILE A 272 -35.68 20.61 -23.03
C ILE A 272 -37.10 20.86 -22.52
N ARG A 273 -37.71 19.83 -21.91
CA ARG A 273 -39.08 19.87 -21.36
C ARG A 273 -40.14 20.38 -22.35
N GLY A 274 -39.97 20.08 -23.64
CA GLY A 274 -40.89 20.50 -24.71
C GLY A 274 -40.79 21.98 -25.10
N GLY A 275 -39.77 22.71 -24.60
CA GLY A 275 -39.45 24.04 -25.07
C GLY A 275 -38.89 24.04 -26.49
N ARG A 276 -38.89 25.22 -27.12
CA ARG A 276 -38.42 25.39 -28.50
C ARG A 276 -36.89 25.37 -28.56
N GLU A 277 -36.35 25.04 -29.73
CA GLU A 277 -34.91 24.98 -29.95
C GLU A 277 -34.18 26.33 -29.76
N ASP A 278 -34.90 27.45 -29.90
CA ASP A 278 -34.39 28.82 -29.68
C ASP A 278 -34.43 29.28 -28.21
N GLU A 279 -35.04 28.49 -27.33
CA GLU A 279 -35.21 28.79 -25.90
C GLU A 279 -34.11 28.18 -25.03
N VAL A 280 -33.17 27.45 -25.64
CA VAL A 280 -32.01 26.83 -24.98
C VAL A 280 -30.77 27.69 -25.18
N LEU A 281 -30.11 28.05 -24.07
CA LEU A 281 -28.82 28.73 -24.09
C LEU A 281 -27.69 27.74 -24.28
N VAL A 282 -26.71 28.06 -25.12
CA VAL A 282 -25.46 27.32 -25.24
C VAL A 282 -24.31 28.21 -24.84
N ARG A 283 -23.51 27.79 -23.86
CA ARG A 283 -22.28 28.46 -23.42
C ARG A 283 -21.09 27.52 -23.51
N LEU A 284 -19.93 28.04 -23.88
CA LEU A 284 -18.65 27.37 -23.79
C LEU A 284 -17.70 28.25 -22.97
N ASP A 285 -17.16 27.70 -21.88
CA ASP A 285 -16.26 28.41 -20.96
C ASP A 285 -16.83 29.76 -20.49
N GLY A 286 -18.14 29.76 -20.25
CA GLY A 286 -18.89 30.93 -19.82
C GLY A 286 -19.27 31.91 -20.94
N LEU A 287 -18.84 31.71 -22.18
CA LEU A 287 -19.20 32.55 -23.32
C LEU A 287 -20.39 31.97 -24.08
N GLU A 288 -21.37 32.80 -24.41
CA GLU A 288 -22.55 32.39 -25.17
C GLU A 288 -22.22 32.14 -26.65
N ILE A 289 -22.70 31.01 -27.18
CA ILE A 289 -22.63 30.64 -28.58
C ILE A 289 -24.01 30.84 -29.23
N LEU A 290 -24.17 31.94 -29.97
CA LEU A 290 -25.43 32.29 -30.62
C LEU A 290 -25.85 31.28 -31.71
N GLU A 291 -24.87 30.74 -32.44
CA GLU A 291 -25.09 29.76 -33.50
C GLU A 291 -24.27 28.49 -33.24
N ALA A 292 -24.70 27.71 -32.26
CA ALA A 292 -24.01 26.48 -31.86
C ALA A 292 -24.11 25.31 -32.87
N TYR A 293 -24.83 25.49 -33.97
CA TYR A 293 -25.18 24.41 -34.91
C TYR A 293 -25.01 24.84 -36.38
N HIS A 294 -24.54 23.90 -37.20
CA HIS A 294 -24.33 24.02 -38.65
C HIS A 294 -25.34 23.18 -39.44
N LEU A 295 -25.36 23.37 -40.77
CA LEU A 295 -26.30 22.70 -41.69
C LEU A 295 -27.78 23.04 -41.40
N LYS A 296 -28.09 24.34 -41.30
CA LYS A 296 -29.44 24.86 -40.98
C LYS A 296 -30.52 24.29 -41.92
N ASP A 297 -30.23 24.21 -43.22
CA ASP A 297 -31.15 23.67 -44.23
C ASP A 297 -31.35 22.14 -44.13
N PHE A 298 -30.47 21.45 -43.40
CA PHE A 298 -30.57 20.01 -43.09
C PHE A 298 -30.91 19.77 -41.62
N GLY A 299 -31.66 20.68 -41.02
CA GLY A 299 -32.16 20.51 -39.65
C GLY A 299 -31.09 20.67 -38.57
N SER A 300 -30.06 21.48 -38.82
CA SER A 300 -28.98 21.75 -37.85
C SER A 300 -28.27 20.47 -37.38
N ALA A 301 -27.89 19.61 -38.33
CA ALA A 301 -27.50 18.23 -38.06
C ALA A 301 -26.16 18.05 -37.30
N LEU A 302 -25.32 19.10 -37.26
CA LEU A 302 -23.99 19.07 -36.65
C LEU A 302 -23.79 20.26 -35.72
N SER A 303 -23.16 20.02 -34.57
CA SER A 303 -22.64 21.06 -33.69
C SER A 303 -21.36 21.69 -34.22
N ILE A 304 -21.13 22.96 -33.83
CA ILE A 304 -19.85 23.66 -34.06
C ILE A 304 -18.76 23.27 -33.05
N VAL A 305 -19.13 22.69 -31.89
CA VAL A 305 -18.19 22.36 -30.83
C VAL A 305 -17.84 20.86 -30.92
N PRO A 306 -16.59 20.49 -31.25
CA PRO A 306 -16.18 19.10 -31.30
C PRO A 306 -16.17 18.46 -29.91
N GLY A 307 -16.73 17.26 -29.75
CA GLY A 307 -16.75 16.59 -28.44
C GLY A 307 -15.39 16.28 -27.85
N THR A 308 -14.37 16.09 -28.69
CA THR A 308 -12.97 15.89 -28.27
C THR A 308 -12.39 17.03 -27.42
N VAL A 309 -12.94 18.25 -27.53
CA VAL A 309 -12.46 19.44 -26.83
C VAL A 309 -13.20 19.63 -25.50
N VAL A 310 -14.43 19.15 -25.44
CA VAL A 310 -15.31 19.30 -24.28
C VAL A 310 -14.88 18.32 -23.18
N ALA A 311 -14.75 18.81 -21.94
CA ALA A 311 -14.54 17.97 -20.77
C ALA A 311 -15.85 17.68 -20.02
N GLN A 312 -16.74 18.67 -19.97
CA GLN A 312 -18.00 18.55 -19.26
C GLN A 312 -19.09 19.30 -20.03
N VAL A 313 -20.28 18.70 -20.09
CA VAL A 313 -21.51 19.38 -20.51
C VAL A 313 -22.49 19.35 -19.35
N ARG A 314 -22.97 20.51 -18.93
CA ARG A 314 -23.97 20.66 -17.88
C ARG A 314 -25.28 21.16 -18.49
N LEU A 315 -26.32 20.36 -18.38
CA LEU A 315 -27.67 20.70 -18.74
C LEU A 315 -28.44 21.14 -17.49
N LEU A 316 -28.84 22.41 -17.45
CA LEU A 316 -29.78 22.93 -16.47
C LEU A 316 -31.16 23.00 -17.13
N SER A 317 -32.06 22.13 -16.68
CA SER A 317 -33.41 21.97 -17.22
C SER A 317 -34.47 22.81 -16.50
N GLY A 318 -34.09 23.59 -15.48
CA GLY A 318 -34.96 24.45 -14.70
C GLY A 318 -34.25 25.06 -13.49
N GLY A 319 -34.86 26.06 -12.84
CA GLY A 319 -34.32 26.67 -11.62
C GLY A 319 -32.98 27.40 -11.77
N PHE A 320 -32.51 27.66 -13.00
CA PHE A 320 -31.19 28.23 -13.23
C PHE A 320 -31.11 29.72 -12.83
N PRO A 321 -29.95 30.19 -12.32
CA PRO A 321 -29.78 31.56 -11.82
C PRO A 321 -30.09 32.66 -12.86
N VAL A 322 -30.38 33.86 -12.35
CA VAL A 322 -30.73 35.06 -13.16
C VAL A 322 -29.64 35.45 -14.17
N GLU A 323 -28.39 35.04 -13.95
CA GLU A 323 -27.28 35.27 -14.89
C GLU A 323 -27.49 34.65 -16.28
N PHE A 324 -28.39 33.68 -16.40
CA PHE A 324 -28.76 33.05 -17.67
C PHE A 324 -29.92 33.77 -18.39
N GLY A 325 -30.37 34.91 -17.86
CA GLY A 325 -31.19 35.88 -18.59
C GLY A 325 -32.56 35.39 -19.06
N GLU A 326 -32.86 35.62 -20.34
CA GLU A 326 -34.18 35.42 -20.97
C GLU A 326 -34.51 33.96 -21.34
N ARG A 327 -33.72 33.00 -20.87
CA ARG A 327 -33.78 31.62 -21.34
C ARG A 327 -34.91 30.88 -20.62
N MET A 328 -35.74 30.17 -21.39
CA MET A 328 -37.00 29.63 -20.90
C MET A 328 -37.01 28.10 -20.82
N SER A 329 -36.26 27.41 -21.68
CA SER A 329 -36.31 25.95 -21.80
C SER A 329 -35.14 25.25 -21.11
N GLY A 330 -33.93 25.81 -21.20
CA GLY A 330 -32.77 25.24 -20.53
C GLY A 330 -31.47 25.98 -20.81
N VAL A 331 -30.42 25.59 -20.09
CA VAL A 331 -29.05 26.08 -20.25
C VAL A 331 -28.12 24.91 -20.45
N LEU A 332 -27.31 24.98 -21.51
CA LEU A 332 -26.20 24.08 -21.80
C LEU A 332 -24.90 24.83 -21.53
N ASP A 333 -24.22 24.47 -20.46
CA ASP A 333 -22.94 25.02 -20.06
C ASP A 333 -21.85 23.99 -20.34
N LEU A 334 -21.07 24.24 -21.39
CA LEU A 334 -19.95 23.41 -21.82
C LEU A 334 -18.67 23.97 -21.22
N SER A 335 -17.83 23.08 -20.70
CA SER A 335 -16.48 23.42 -20.25
C SER A 335 -15.46 22.69 -21.11
N SER A 336 -14.49 23.41 -21.63
CA SER A 336 -13.36 22.81 -22.32
C SER A 336 -12.47 22.06 -21.33
N GLY A 337 -11.89 20.95 -21.80
CA GLY A 337 -10.99 20.15 -21.00
C GLY A 337 -9.57 20.70 -20.98
N ILE A 338 -8.96 20.64 -19.81
CA ILE A 338 -7.52 20.81 -19.65
C ILE A 338 -6.87 19.49 -20.10
N PRO A 339 -6.08 19.45 -21.17
CA PRO A 339 -5.42 18.23 -21.60
C PRO A 339 -4.33 17.85 -20.60
N GLU A 340 -4.25 16.55 -20.27
CA GLU A 340 -3.28 16.04 -19.26
C GLU A 340 -1.81 16.18 -19.71
N SER A 341 -1.57 16.32 -21.01
CA SER A 341 -0.22 16.44 -21.57
C SER A 341 0.25 17.89 -21.62
N ARG A 342 1.48 18.17 -21.15
CA ARG A 342 2.14 19.49 -21.26
C ARG A 342 2.17 20.05 -22.69
N HIS A 343 2.13 19.16 -23.68
CA HIS A 343 1.95 19.44 -25.10
C HIS A 343 1.10 18.32 -25.71
N GLY A 344 -0.01 18.65 -26.37
CA GLY A 344 -0.88 17.67 -27.01
C GLY A 344 -1.45 18.21 -28.32
N THR A 345 -1.30 17.46 -29.41
CA THR A 345 -1.93 17.79 -30.70
C THR A 345 -2.84 16.64 -31.09
N THR A 346 -4.11 16.92 -31.32
CA THR A 346 -5.11 15.93 -31.74
C THR A 346 -5.61 16.30 -33.12
N LEU A 347 -5.60 15.33 -34.03
CA LEU A 347 -6.17 15.48 -35.38
C LEU A 347 -7.29 14.45 -35.54
N GLY A 348 -8.47 14.91 -35.92
CA GLY A 348 -9.63 14.08 -36.20
C GLY A 348 -10.04 14.19 -37.66
N LEU A 349 -10.25 13.06 -38.33
CA LEU A 349 -10.83 13.00 -39.66
C LEU A 349 -12.00 12.02 -39.65
N GLY A 350 -13.17 12.51 -40.03
CA GLY A 350 -14.40 11.75 -40.16
C GLY A 350 -15.10 12.07 -41.47
N ILE A 351 -16.16 11.32 -41.77
CA ILE A 351 -16.93 11.47 -43.02
C ILE A 351 -17.56 12.87 -43.14
N PHE A 352 -17.96 13.46 -42.01
CA PHE A 352 -18.66 14.74 -41.96
C PHE A 352 -17.85 15.86 -41.28
N GLN A 353 -16.67 15.56 -40.75
CA GLN A 353 -15.90 16.52 -39.95
C GLN A 353 -14.39 16.32 -40.07
N ALA A 354 -13.66 17.42 -39.99
CA ALA A 354 -12.22 17.44 -39.77
C ALA A 354 -11.95 18.36 -38.57
N SER A 355 -11.17 17.90 -37.61
CA SER A 355 -10.82 18.68 -36.42
C SER A 355 -9.32 18.66 -36.19
N ALA A 356 -8.80 19.76 -35.65
CA ALA A 356 -7.41 19.87 -35.25
C ALA A 356 -7.34 20.68 -33.96
N SER A 357 -6.92 20.07 -32.86
CA SER A 357 -6.69 20.78 -31.62
C SER A 357 -5.21 20.73 -31.23
N HIS A 358 -4.72 21.85 -30.70
CA HIS A 358 -3.37 21.98 -30.18
C HIS A 358 -3.42 22.58 -28.79
N SER A 359 -2.74 21.92 -27.86
CA SER A 359 -2.68 22.35 -26.48
C SER A 359 -1.26 22.52 -26.00
N ARG A 360 -1.04 23.56 -25.20
CA ARG A 360 0.27 23.89 -24.67
C ARG A 360 0.17 24.56 -23.30
N GLU A 361 1.05 24.13 -22.40
CA GLU A 361 1.28 24.78 -21.12
C GLU A 361 2.08 26.08 -21.27
N ILE A 362 1.60 27.16 -20.64
CA ILE A 362 2.20 28.49 -20.61
C ILE A 362 2.79 28.75 -19.22
N ALA A 363 3.91 29.47 -19.17
CA ALA A 363 4.52 29.98 -17.93
C ALA A 363 4.83 28.91 -16.87
N GLY A 364 5.29 27.71 -17.29
CA GLY A 364 5.74 26.66 -16.37
C GLY A 364 4.64 26.09 -15.47
N GLY A 365 3.39 26.08 -15.95
CA GLY A 365 2.22 25.53 -15.26
C GLY A 365 1.27 26.56 -14.67
N GLN A 366 1.52 27.85 -14.91
CA GLN A 366 0.61 28.91 -14.46
C GLN A 366 -0.50 29.25 -15.46
N GLY A 367 -0.49 28.67 -16.65
CA GLY A 367 -1.58 28.80 -17.61
C GLY A 367 -1.50 27.73 -18.68
N GLN A 368 -2.57 27.54 -19.45
CA GLN A 368 -2.59 26.62 -20.59
C GLN A 368 -3.38 27.26 -21.73
N PHE A 369 -2.98 26.95 -22.96
CA PHE A 369 -3.62 27.39 -24.19
C PHE A 369 -4.15 26.18 -24.94
N LEU A 370 -5.38 26.29 -25.44
CA LEU A 370 -6.02 25.32 -26.31
C LEU A 370 -6.49 26.04 -27.57
N GLY A 371 -5.89 25.69 -28.72
CA GLY A 371 -6.36 26.07 -30.04
C GLY A 371 -7.16 24.93 -30.64
N ILE A 372 -8.28 25.23 -31.29
CA ILE A 372 -9.26 24.29 -31.84
C ILE A 372 -9.69 24.65 -33.26
#